data_AF-A0A9E7CNM7-F1
#
_entry.id   AF-A0A9E7CNM7-F1
#
_cell.length_a   1.000
_cell.length_b   1.000
_cell.length_c   1.000
_cell.angle_alpha   90.00
_cell.angle_beta   90.00
_cell.angle_gamma   90.00
#
_symmetry.space_group_name_H-M   'P 1'
#
loop_
_entity.id
_entity.type
_entity.pdbx_description
1 polymer ?
#
loop_
_entity_poly.entity_id
_entity_poly.type
_entity_poly.pdbx_seq_one_letter_code
_entity_poly.pdbx_strand_id
1 'polypeptide(L)'
;MTTLSLPKIEAAHKKTWSYIPPGFPFKSLAAVNPLMGFQDLPFEKALLKGYAFFEYAQFPAQIQEYNRQTIKLCQVLFDQGHGKILAPYQDFPFFIRTKKIIALDKTLHKNLRDKLNWLGALPDTPKTCTQKVLSLFSVSEKELTPFLHHLVGTLPGWASLCAIP
;
A
#
# COMPACT_ATOMS: atom_id res chain seq x y z
N MET A 1 -24.23 -2.28 9.17
CA MET A 1 -22.85 -1.99 8.74
C MET A 1 -21.92 -2.91 9.50
N THR A 2 -21.28 -3.85 8.82
CA THR A 2 -20.43 -4.86 9.48
C THR A 2 -19.08 -4.24 9.78
N THR A 3 -18.84 -3.85 11.03
CA THR A 3 -17.54 -3.30 11.44
C THR A 3 -16.48 -4.39 11.33
N LEU A 4 -15.53 -4.23 10.41
CA LEU A 4 -14.39 -5.15 10.27
C LEU A 4 -13.62 -5.20 11.60
N SER A 5 -13.48 -6.38 12.19
CA SER A 5 -12.71 -6.55 13.43
C SER A 5 -11.19 -6.54 13.15
N LEU A 6 -10.40 -6.04 14.10
CA LEU A 6 -8.94 -6.00 13.98
C LEU A 6 -8.30 -7.37 13.67
N PRO A 7 -8.70 -8.49 14.33
CA PRO A 7 -8.13 -9.80 14.01
C PRO A 7 -8.37 -10.24 12.56
N LYS A 8 -9.52 -9.87 11.97
CA LYS A 8 -9.83 -10.18 10.56
C LYS A 8 -8.98 -9.37 9.60
N ILE A 9 -8.75 -8.09 9.92
CA ILE A 9 -7.86 -7.21 9.15
C ILE A 9 -6.43 -7.78 9.19
N GLU A 10 -5.94 -8.20 10.35
CA GLU A 10 -4.62 -8.82 10.48
C GLU A 10 -4.49 -10.13 9.68
N ALA A 11 -5.50 -11.01 9.75
CA ALA A 11 -5.52 -12.23 8.96
C ALA A 11 -5.51 -11.94 7.46
N ALA A 12 -6.28 -10.94 7.00
CA ALA A 12 -6.30 -10.51 5.62
C ALA A 12 -4.97 -9.89 5.16
N HIS A 13 -4.30 -9.09 6.01
CA HIS A 13 -2.95 -8.61 5.73
C HIS A 13 -1.97 -9.77 5.54
N LYS A 14 -1.91 -10.70 6.50
CA LYS A 14 -1.01 -11.86 6.43
C LYS A 14 -1.25 -12.68 5.16
N LYS A 15 -2.51 -12.90 4.81
CA LYS A 15 -2.90 -13.61 3.58
C LYS A 15 -2.54 -12.80 2.32
N THR A 16 -2.68 -11.49 2.33
CA THR A 16 -2.29 -10.64 1.19
C THR A 16 -0.78 -10.74 0.93
N TRP A 17 0.02 -10.72 2.00
CA TRP A 17 1.47 -10.82 1.91
C TRP A 17 1.98 -12.13 1.31
N SER A 18 1.25 -13.25 1.44
CA SER A 18 1.68 -14.52 0.83
C SER A 18 1.61 -14.54 -0.70
N TYR A 19 0.95 -13.57 -1.33
CA TYR A 19 0.89 -13.43 -2.78
C TYR A 19 1.98 -12.51 -3.34
N ILE A 20 2.76 -11.87 -2.48
CA ILE A 20 3.84 -10.95 -2.89
C ILE A 20 5.15 -11.72 -2.80
N PRO A 21 5.94 -11.78 -3.88
CA PRO A 21 7.22 -12.49 -3.86
C PRO A 21 8.18 -11.92 -2.82
N PRO A 22 8.78 -12.75 -1.95
CA PRO A 22 9.66 -12.30 -0.86
C PRO A 22 11.04 -11.82 -1.34
N GLY A 23 11.37 -12.01 -2.63
CA GLY A 23 12.72 -11.92 -3.17
C GLY A 23 12.95 -10.79 -4.16
N PHE A 24 12.35 -9.63 -3.97
CA PHE A 24 12.67 -8.45 -4.79
C PHE A 24 13.80 -7.64 -4.12
N PRO A 25 15.07 -7.97 -4.38
CA PRO A 25 16.08 -6.93 -4.51
C PRO A 25 16.82 -7.05 -5.84
N PHE A 26 17.02 -5.92 -6.51
CA PHE A 26 17.86 -5.79 -7.70
C PHE A 26 19.35 -6.07 -7.36
N LYS A 27 19.71 -7.35 -7.22
CA LYS A 27 21.08 -7.83 -7.45
C LYS A 27 21.18 -8.75 -8.64
N SER A 28 20.07 -9.31 -9.09
CA SER A 28 19.95 -9.97 -10.40
C SER A 28 18.63 -9.54 -11.05
N LEU A 29 18.71 -9.19 -12.34
CA LEU A 29 17.57 -8.91 -13.24
C LEU A 29 16.77 -10.20 -13.55
N ALA A 30 16.55 -11.07 -12.56
CA ALA A 30 15.96 -12.39 -12.74
C ALA A 30 14.48 -12.40 -12.37
N ALA A 31 13.66 -12.81 -13.33
CA ALA A 31 12.24 -13.09 -13.26
C ALA A 31 11.74 -13.54 -11.88
N VAL A 32 10.97 -12.69 -11.20
CA VAL A 32 10.02 -13.16 -10.20
C VAL A 32 8.93 -13.95 -10.91
N ASN A 33 8.56 -15.11 -10.37
CA ASN A 33 7.47 -15.92 -10.90
C ASN A 33 6.15 -15.12 -10.79
N PRO A 34 5.54 -14.67 -11.90
CA PRO A 34 4.29 -13.91 -11.88
C PRO A 34 3.10 -14.74 -11.37
N LEU A 35 3.28 -16.05 -11.15
CA LEU A 35 2.27 -16.97 -10.64
C LEU A 35 2.45 -17.29 -9.16
N MET A 36 3.28 -16.51 -8.43
CA MET A 36 3.47 -16.69 -6.99
C MET A 36 2.14 -16.52 -6.23
N GLY A 37 1.81 -17.49 -5.38
CA GLY A 37 0.53 -17.57 -4.67
C GLY A 37 -0.58 -18.33 -5.42
N PHE A 38 -0.30 -18.80 -6.65
CA PHE A 38 -1.20 -19.66 -7.43
C PHE A 38 -0.64 -21.07 -7.64
N GLN A 39 0.33 -21.50 -6.82
CA GLN A 39 1.01 -22.79 -6.97
C GLN A 39 0.07 -23.99 -6.81
N ASP A 40 -1.06 -23.81 -6.11
CA ASP A 40 -2.08 -24.84 -5.93
C ASP A 40 -3.00 -25.03 -7.16
N LEU A 41 -2.82 -24.21 -8.21
CA LEU A 41 -3.65 -24.25 -9.43
C LEU A 41 -2.89 -24.89 -10.60
N PRO A 42 -3.59 -25.58 -11.52
CA PRO A 42 -3.02 -25.95 -12.81
C PRO A 42 -2.44 -24.74 -13.53
N PHE A 43 -1.32 -24.92 -14.22
CA PHE A 43 -0.52 -23.84 -14.81
C PHE A 43 -1.34 -22.88 -15.68
N GLU A 44 -2.23 -23.39 -16.52
CA GLU A 44 -3.09 -22.59 -17.40
C GLU A 44 -4.07 -21.73 -16.61
N LYS A 45 -4.62 -22.26 -15.51
CA LYS A 45 -5.51 -21.51 -14.61
C LYS A 45 -4.73 -20.50 -13.77
N ALA A 46 -3.50 -20.82 -13.39
CA ALA A 46 -2.60 -19.90 -12.72
C ALA A 46 -2.24 -18.72 -13.64
N LEU A 47 -1.91 -18.98 -14.91
CA LEU A 47 -1.63 -17.96 -15.93
C LEU A 47 -2.82 -17.02 -16.13
N LEU A 48 -4.02 -17.55 -16.36
CA LEU A 48 -5.22 -16.73 -16.56
C LEU A 48 -5.50 -15.81 -15.36
N LYS A 49 -5.29 -16.31 -14.14
CA LYS A 49 -5.42 -15.49 -12.94
C LYS A 49 -4.29 -14.48 -12.82
N GLY A 50 -3.04 -14.88 -13.02
CA GLY A 50 -1.88 -13.99 -12.98
C GLY A 50 -2.00 -12.81 -13.95
N TYR A 51 -2.41 -13.07 -15.20
CA TYR A 51 -2.62 -12.03 -16.20
C TYR A 51 -3.65 -10.98 -15.75
N ALA A 52 -4.76 -11.40 -15.13
CA ALA A 52 -5.75 -10.48 -14.59
C ALA A 52 -5.22 -9.56 -13.48
N PHE A 53 -4.13 -9.94 -12.80
CA PHE A 53 -3.52 -9.16 -11.72
C PHE A 53 -2.33 -8.32 -12.14
N PHE A 54 -1.52 -8.76 -13.12
CA PHE A 54 -0.23 -8.15 -13.43
C PHE A 54 -0.15 -7.44 -14.79
N GLU A 55 -1.02 -7.77 -15.77
CA GLU A 55 -1.02 -7.10 -17.08
C GLU A 55 -2.09 -6.01 -17.16
N TYR A 56 -1.84 -4.88 -16.49
CA TYR A 56 -2.55 -3.64 -16.80
C TYR A 56 -1.77 -2.89 -17.89
N ALA A 57 -2.30 -2.87 -19.13
CA ALA A 57 -1.68 -2.14 -20.23
C ALA A 57 -1.46 -0.65 -19.88
N GLN A 58 -2.43 -0.04 -19.19
CA GLN A 58 -2.31 1.26 -18.52
C GLN A 58 -3.27 1.31 -17.32
N PHE A 59 -2.80 1.83 -16.18
CA PHE A 59 -3.69 2.11 -15.05
C PHE A 59 -4.57 3.35 -15.34
N PRO A 60 -5.80 3.42 -14.81
CA PRO A 60 -6.61 4.65 -14.86
C PRO A 60 -5.86 5.85 -14.29
N ALA A 61 -6.10 7.05 -14.83
CA ALA A 61 -5.39 8.28 -14.44
C ALA A 61 -5.42 8.56 -12.93
N GLN A 62 -6.51 8.19 -12.26
CA GLN A 62 -6.66 8.31 -10.81
C GLN A 62 -5.67 7.42 -10.06
N ILE A 63 -5.50 6.17 -10.48
CA ILE A 63 -4.53 5.23 -9.92
C ILE A 63 -3.11 5.69 -10.20
N GLN A 64 -2.84 6.24 -11.38
CA GLN A 64 -1.54 6.83 -11.70
C GLN A 64 -1.19 8.01 -10.77
N GLU A 65 -2.16 8.88 -10.47
CA GLU A 65 -1.94 9.97 -9.52
C GLU A 65 -1.71 9.45 -8.09
N TYR A 66 -2.47 8.43 -7.64
CA TYR A 66 -2.20 7.78 -6.35
C TYR A 66 -0.80 7.17 -6.28
N ASN A 67 -0.35 6.52 -7.36
CA ASN A 67 0.99 5.95 -7.45
C ASN A 67 2.07 7.03 -7.42
N ARG A 68 1.86 8.14 -8.13
CA ARG A 68 2.77 9.29 -8.09
C ARG A 68 2.91 9.86 -6.68
N GLN A 69 1.81 10.02 -5.95
CA GLN A 69 1.82 10.51 -4.57
C GLN A 69 2.51 9.51 -3.63
N THR A 70 2.25 8.22 -3.82
CA THR A 70 2.89 7.15 -3.05
C THR A 70 4.40 7.13 -3.29
N ILE A 71 4.87 7.20 -4.54
CA ILE A 71 6.30 7.27 -4.89
C ILE A 71 6.95 8.46 -4.20
N LYS A 72 6.34 9.64 -4.30
CA LYS A 72 6.87 10.86 -3.68
C LYS A 72 7.02 10.71 -2.16
N LEU A 73 6.00 10.16 -1.49
CA LEU A 73 6.05 9.93 -0.04
C LEU A 73 7.09 8.87 0.33
N CYS A 74 7.15 7.76 -0.40
CA CYS A 74 8.14 6.71 -0.19
C CYS A 74 9.57 7.21 -0.42
N GLN A 75 9.81 8.03 -1.44
CA GLN A 75 11.10 8.66 -1.69
C GLN A 75 11.58 9.43 -0.46
N VAL A 76 10.71 10.21 0.18
CA VAL A 76 11.08 10.97 1.38
C VAL A 76 11.22 10.07 2.61
N LEU A 77 10.33 9.10 2.80
CA LEU A 77 10.28 8.26 4.00
C LEU A 77 11.35 7.18 4.05
N PHE A 78 11.78 6.70 2.89
CA PHE A 78 12.77 5.62 2.75
C PHE A 78 14.09 6.13 2.15
N ASP A 79 14.28 7.44 2.05
CA ASP A 79 15.58 8.02 1.76
C ASP A 79 16.55 7.63 2.90
N GLN A 80 17.38 6.61 2.66
CA GLN A 80 18.39 6.11 3.61
C GLN A 80 19.58 7.07 3.76
N GLY A 81 19.33 8.38 3.75
CA GLY A 81 20.37 9.41 3.83
C GLY A 81 21.12 9.68 2.52
N HIS A 82 20.54 9.28 1.37
CA HIS A 82 21.11 9.65 0.06
C HIS A 82 20.81 11.11 -0.28
N GLY A 83 19.72 11.68 0.26
CA GLY A 83 19.44 13.10 0.23
C GLY A 83 20.29 13.90 1.21
N LYS A 84 20.77 15.07 0.77
CA LYS A 84 21.42 16.07 1.64
C LYS A 84 20.46 16.69 2.66
N ILE A 85 19.16 16.58 2.44
CA ILE A 85 18.11 17.10 3.32
C ILE A 85 17.42 15.90 3.95
N LEU A 86 17.57 15.76 5.28
CA LEU A 86 16.88 14.72 6.02
C LEU A 86 15.37 14.96 5.99
N ALA A 87 14.60 13.88 5.88
CA ALA A 87 13.15 13.99 5.99
C ALA A 87 12.74 14.56 7.37
N PRO A 88 11.64 15.33 7.46
CA PRO A 88 11.19 15.88 8.73
C PRO A 88 10.80 14.79 9.74
N TYR A 89 10.79 15.14 11.04
CA TYR A 89 10.26 14.31 12.13
C TYR A 89 10.96 12.94 12.28
N GLN A 90 12.30 12.91 12.16
CA GLN A 90 13.09 11.67 12.32
C GLN A 90 12.91 11.01 13.69
N ASP A 91 12.67 11.81 14.73
CA ASP A 91 12.47 11.32 16.10
C ASP A 91 11.11 10.64 16.33
N PHE A 92 10.23 10.65 15.33
CA PHE A 92 8.90 10.06 15.43
C PHE A 92 8.84 8.64 14.84
N PRO A 93 8.03 7.74 15.42
CA PRO A 93 7.77 6.43 14.82
C PRO A 93 7.28 6.56 13.38
N PHE A 94 7.68 5.63 12.50
CA PHE A 94 7.44 5.67 11.05
C PHE A 94 6.03 6.10 10.65
N PHE A 95 5.00 5.52 11.28
CA PHE A 95 3.61 5.83 10.98
C PHE A 95 3.21 7.26 11.37
N ILE A 96 3.65 7.73 12.54
CA ILE A 96 3.39 9.09 13.01
C ILE A 96 4.11 10.11 12.12
N ARG A 97 5.36 9.82 11.78
CA ARG A 97 6.15 10.61 10.82
C ARG A 97 5.43 10.72 9.47
N THR A 98 4.95 9.60 8.94
CA THR A 98 4.19 9.54 7.68
C THR A 98 2.93 10.42 7.73
N LYS A 99 2.12 10.31 8.79
CA LYS A 99 0.92 11.15 8.97
C LYS A 99 1.27 12.65 8.98
N LYS A 100 2.32 13.04 9.72
CA LYS A 100 2.77 14.43 9.79
C LYS A 100 3.24 14.95 8.44
N ILE A 101 3.99 14.14 7.68
CA ILE A 101 4.46 14.51 6.34
C ILE A 101 3.27 14.68 5.37
N ILE A 102 2.30 13.76 5.37
CA ILE A 102 1.09 13.86 4.55
C ILE A 102 0.32 15.15 4.84
N ALA A 103 0.25 15.57 6.10
CA ALA A 103 -0.45 16.80 6.49
C ALA A 103 0.24 18.09 6.00
N LEU A 104 1.53 18.04 5.64
CA LEU A 104 2.26 19.17 5.04
C LEU A 104 2.09 19.25 3.52
N ASP A 105 1.53 18.21 2.90
CA ASP A 105 1.49 18.06 1.46
C ASP A 105 0.27 18.76 0.83
N LYS A 106 0.49 20.00 0.38
CA LYS A 106 -0.51 20.83 -0.27
C LYS A 106 -1.12 20.17 -1.52
N THR A 107 -0.43 19.23 -2.16
CA THR A 107 -0.96 18.55 -3.35
C THR A 107 -2.07 17.56 -2.98
N LEU A 108 -2.05 17.00 -1.76
CA LEU A 108 -3.06 16.06 -1.27
C LEU A 108 -4.29 16.78 -0.70
N HIS A 109 -4.07 17.70 0.23
CA HIS A 109 -5.17 18.38 0.92
C HIS A 109 -5.66 19.64 0.17
N LYS A 110 -4.93 20.14 -0.83
CA LYS A 110 -5.30 21.33 -1.64
C LYS A 110 -5.63 22.58 -0.81
N ASN A 111 -4.99 22.73 0.36
CA ASN A 111 -5.31 23.75 1.38
C ASN A 111 -6.76 23.75 1.90
N LEU A 112 -7.50 22.67 1.70
CA LEU A 112 -8.84 22.52 2.24
C LEU A 112 -8.78 22.17 3.73
N ARG A 113 -9.37 23.03 4.57
CA ARG A 113 -9.37 22.87 6.03
C ARG A 113 -10.01 21.56 6.47
N ASP A 114 -11.09 21.14 5.82
CA ASP A 114 -11.79 19.89 6.16
C ASP A 114 -10.90 18.66 5.99
N LYS A 115 -10.05 18.65 4.95
CA LYS A 115 -9.10 17.56 4.72
C LYS A 115 -7.98 17.54 5.77
N LEU A 116 -7.49 18.71 6.19
CA LEU A 116 -6.51 18.82 7.26
C LEU A 116 -7.08 18.35 8.60
N ASN A 117 -8.31 18.77 8.92
CA ASN A 117 -9.02 18.33 10.11
C ASN A 117 -9.25 16.81 10.10
N TRP A 118 -9.65 16.27 8.94
CA TRP A 118 -9.83 14.83 8.77
C TRP A 118 -8.52 14.05 8.95
N LEU A 119 -7.41 14.50 8.34
CA LEU A 119 -6.09 13.90 8.51
C LEU A 119 -5.61 13.96 9.96
N GLY A 120 -5.84 15.08 10.65
CA GLY A 120 -5.53 15.27 12.06
C GLY A 120 -6.35 14.37 12.98
N ALA A 121 -7.60 14.06 12.61
CA ALA A 121 -8.50 13.19 13.36
C ALA A 121 -8.27 11.68 13.11
N LEU A 122 -7.29 11.30 12.28
CA LEU A 122 -6.93 9.90 12.11
C LEU A 122 -6.25 9.35 13.37
N PRO A 123 -6.50 8.09 13.76
CA PRO A 123 -5.83 7.45 14.89
C PRO A 123 -4.30 7.39 14.72
N ASP A 124 -3.59 7.33 15.83
CA ASP A 124 -2.11 7.29 15.86
C ASP A 124 -1.53 5.88 15.80
N THR A 125 -2.35 4.84 15.92
CA THR A 125 -1.88 3.46 15.73
C THR A 125 -2.22 2.95 14.32
N PRO A 126 -1.29 2.30 13.61
CA PRO A 126 -1.54 1.78 12.26
C PRO A 126 -2.79 0.92 12.18
N LYS A 127 -2.97 0.00 13.15
CA LYS A 127 -4.10 -0.94 13.19
C LYS A 127 -5.46 -0.24 13.23
N THR A 128 -5.63 0.71 14.14
CA THR A 128 -6.89 1.43 14.29
C THR A 128 -7.12 2.43 13.16
N CYS A 129 -6.05 3.00 12.60
CA CYS A 129 -6.15 3.84 11.41
C CYS A 129 -6.60 3.05 10.19
N THR A 130 -6.00 1.88 9.93
CA THR A 130 -6.41 0.99 8.83
C THR A 130 -7.87 0.58 8.99
N GLN A 131 -8.30 0.22 10.21
CA GLN A 131 -9.70 -0.11 10.48
C GLN A 131 -10.65 1.07 10.18
N LYS A 132 -10.29 2.29 10.62
CA LYS A 132 -11.07 3.50 10.35
C LYS A 132 -11.12 3.85 8.87
N VAL A 133 -10.03 3.64 8.13
CA VAL A 133 -9.98 3.93 6.69
C VAL A 133 -10.79 2.90 5.90
N LEU A 134 -10.67 1.61 6.23
CA LEU A 134 -11.44 0.55 5.57
C LEU A 134 -12.95 0.68 5.81
N SER A 135 -13.38 1.15 6.99
CA SER A 135 -14.79 1.38 7.25
C SER A 135 -15.39 2.51 6.41
N LEU A 136 -14.58 3.51 6.02
CA LEU A 136 -15.02 4.58 5.10
C LEU A 136 -15.29 4.05 3.70
N PHE A 137 -14.51 3.08 3.23
CA PHE A 137 -14.69 2.45 1.93
C PHE A 137 -15.80 1.39 1.89
N SER A 138 -16.48 1.13 3.02
CA SER A 138 -17.56 0.14 3.14
C SER A 138 -17.18 -1.26 2.61
N VAL A 139 -15.90 -1.62 2.70
CA VAL A 139 -15.39 -2.92 2.20
C VAL A 139 -15.96 -4.05 3.06
N SER A 140 -16.63 -5.01 2.43
CA SER A 140 -17.16 -6.17 3.14
C SER A 140 -16.04 -7.15 3.52
N GLU A 141 -16.30 -8.03 4.49
CA GLU A 141 -15.32 -9.06 4.91
C GLU A 141 -14.91 -9.98 3.75
N LYS A 142 -15.83 -10.27 2.83
CA LYS A 142 -15.57 -11.13 1.66
C LYS A 142 -14.63 -10.45 0.66
N GLU A 143 -14.70 -9.12 0.58
CA GLU A 143 -13.94 -8.31 -0.37
C GLU A 143 -12.62 -7.82 0.21
N LEU A 144 -12.42 -7.90 1.53
CA LEU A 144 -11.24 -7.37 2.21
C LEU A 144 -9.93 -7.91 1.65
N THR A 145 -9.80 -9.23 1.52
CA THR A 145 -8.55 -9.82 0.99
C THR A 145 -8.34 -9.49 -0.48
N PRO A 146 -9.33 -9.67 -1.39
CA PRO A 146 -9.20 -9.21 -2.77
C PRO A 146 -8.85 -7.72 -2.88
N PHE A 147 -9.48 -6.86 -2.09
CA PHE A 147 -9.24 -5.42 -2.08
C PHE A 147 -7.80 -5.10 -1.70
N LEU A 148 -7.30 -5.66 -0.59
CA LEU A 148 -5.91 -5.47 -0.17
C LEU A 148 -4.91 -6.02 -1.20
N HIS A 149 -5.25 -7.14 -1.84
CA HIS A 149 -4.42 -7.71 -2.91
C HIS A 149 -4.33 -6.77 -4.12
N HIS A 150 -5.46 -6.21 -4.58
CA HIS A 150 -5.43 -5.22 -5.66
C HIS A 150 -4.68 -3.95 -5.24
N LEU A 151 -4.91 -3.47 -4.02
CA LEU A 151 -4.20 -2.30 -3.49
C LEU A 151 -2.69 -2.48 -3.57
N VAL A 152 -2.17 -3.63 -3.10
CA VAL A 152 -0.74 -3.91 -3.16
C VAL A 152 -0.25 -4.18 -4.59
N GLY A 153 -1.03 -4.89 -5.41
CA GLY A 153 -0.70 -5.14 -6.82
C GLY A 153 -0.63 -3.86 -7.66
N THR A 154 -1.36 -2.81 -7.27
CA THR A 154 -1.31 -1.49 -7.93
C THR A 154 -0.16 -0.62 -7.44
N LEU A 155 0.54 -0.99 -6.35
CA LEU A 155 1.68 -0.23 -5.88
C LEU A 155 2.78 -0.21 -6.96
N PRO A 156 3.43 0.94 -7.18
CA PRO A 156 4.55 1.01 -8.11
C PRO A 156 5.67 0.10 -7.60
N GLY A 157 6.34 -0.62 -8.50
CA GLY A 157 7.22 -1.76 -8.15
C GLY A 157 8.36 -1.49 -7.16
N TRP A 158 8.70 -0.23 -6.88
CA TRP A 158 9.65 0.15 -5.82
C TRP A 158 8.98 0.36 -4.46
N ALA A 159 7.72 0.80 -4.42
CA ALA A 159 6.98 1.04 -3.18
C ALA A 159 6.53 -0.27 -2.51
N SER A 160 6.34 -1.35 -3.28
CA SER A 160 6.14 -2.69 -2.74
C SER A 160 7.36 -3.19 -1.95
N LEU A 161 8.58 -2.76 -2.32
CA LEU A 161 9.83 -3.12 -1.61
C LEU A 161 9.85 -2.61 -0.17
N CYS A 162 9.36 -1.40 0.04
CA CYS A 162 9.35 -0.74 1.34
C CYS A 162 8.33 -1.33 2.32
N ALA A 163 7.45 -2.21 1.85
CA ALA A 163 6.38 -2.81 2.63
C ALA A 163 6.66 -4.27 2.99
N ILE A 164 7.80 -4.82 2.56
CA ILE A 164 8.34 -6.11 3.04
C ILE A 164 8.96 -5.87 4.44
N PRO A 165 8.49 -6.56 5.49
CA PRO A 165 9.02 -6.40 6.86
C PRO A 165 10.43 -6.98 7.03
#